data_AF-A0A9D9K4D8-F1
#
_entry.id   AF-A0A9D9K4D8-F1
#
_cell.length_a   1.000
_cell.length_b   1.000
_cell.length_c   1.000
_cell.angle_alpha   90.00
_cell.angle_beta   90.00
_cell.angle_gamma   90.00
#
_symmetry.space_group_name_H-M   'P 1'
#
loop_
_entity.id
_entity.type
_entity.pdbx_description
1 polymer ?
#
loop_
_entity_poly.entity_id
_entity_poly.type
_entity_poly.pdbx_seq_one_letter_code
_entity_poly.pdbx_strand_id
1 'polypeptide(L)'
;MTSLHVTQHAIPDACRVVVVADREVDFHPLVAAVRQEGMNVLIRTAQNRRVDADTQSLEAAIAATPVRGTLTIAVPQRNERPARSAQLTIRWTGVCLSPPQHTKGWAASLHIPGQVMVAEELPPPPGITTLCESW
;
A
#
# COMPACT_ATOMS: atom_id res chain seq x y z
N MET A 1 14.60 9.13 -16.44
CA MET A 1 13.72 8.13 -17.08
C MET A 1 13.65 6.94 -16.14
N THR A 2 12.54 6.89 -15.42
CA THR A 2 12.34 6.34 -14.06
C THR A 2 12.23 4.81 -14.10
N SER A 3 12.85 4.09 -13.17
CA SER A 3 13.10 2.62 -13.20
C SER A 3 11.99 1.73 -13.77
N LEU A 4 10.71 2.03 -13.51
CA LEU A 4 9.56 1.29 -14.06
C LEU A 4 9.59 1.19 -15.60
N HIS A 5 9.92 2.27 -16.30
CA HIS A 5 9.95 2.30 -17.76
C HIS A 5 11.04 1.40 -18.32
N VAL A 6 12.22 1.39 -17.69
CA VAL A 6 13.33 0.50 -18.09
C VAL A 6 12.94 -0.95 -17.85
N THR A 7 12.34 -1.26 -16.71
CA THR A 7 11.86 -2.62 -16.37
C THR A 7 10.84 -3.13 -17.38
N GLN A 8 9.88 -2.29 -17.78
CA GLN A 8 8.86 -2.63 -18.79
C GLN A 8 9.49 -3.03 -20.13
N HIS A 9 10.47 -2.27 -20.61
CA HIS A 9 11.11 -2.56 -21.90
C HIS A 9 12.15 -3.69 -21.84
N ALA A 10 12.64 -4.06 -20.66
CA ALA A 10 13.64 -5.10 -20.49
C ALA A 10 13.06 -6.50 -20.24
N ILE A 11 11.79 -6.59 -19.82
CA ILE A 11 11.14 -7.85 -19.45
C ILE A 11 10.15 -8.27 -20.55
N PRO A 12 10.15 -9.55 -20.97
CA PRO A 12 9.17 -10.04 -21.94
C PRO A 12 7.71 -9.86 -21.46
N ASP A 13 6.81 -9.53 -22.38
CA ASP A 13 5.39 -9.27 -22.09
C ASP A 13 4.65 -10.46 -21.43
N ALA A 14 5.16 -11.69 -21.60
CA ALA A 14 4.60 -12.89 -20.99
C ALA A 14 4.83 -12.97 -19.46
N CYS A 15 5.74 -12.15 -18.92
CA CYS A 15 6.06 -12.17 -17.50
C CYS A 15 5.14 -11.24 -16.70
N ARG A 16 4.56 -11.76 -15.62
CA ARG A 16 3.91 -10.92 -14.62
C ARG A 16 4.95 -10.33 -13.67
N VAL A 17 4.95 -9.02 -13.53
CA VAL A 17 5.90 -8.27 -12.69
C VAL A 17 5.13 -7.51 -11.61
N VAL A 18 5.67 -7.51 -10.39
CA VAL A 18 5.19 -6.67 -9.29
C VAL A 18 6.35 -5.79 -8.84
N VAL A 19 6.25 -4.49 -9.12
CA VAL A 19 7.20 -3.50 -8.62
C VAL A 19 6.85 -3.16 -7.18
N VAL A 20 7.74 -3.47 -6.26
CA VAL A 20 7.56 -3.19 -4.82
C VAL A 20 8.33 -1.92 -4.46
N ALA A 21 7.65 -0.96 -3.85
CA ALA A 21 8.25 0.29 -3.39
C ALA A 21 7.86 0.58 -1.93
N ASP A 22 8.77 1.20 -1.19
CA ASP A 22 8.54 1.54 0.21
C ASP A 22 7.89 2.93 0.37
N ARG A 23 7.95 3.46 1.59
CA ARG A 23 7.33 4.73 2.00
C ARG A 23 8.01 5.97 1.42
N GLU A 24 9.22 5.85 0.88
CA GLU A 24 10.00 6.99 0.38
C GLU A 24 9.76 7.24 -1.11
N VAL A 25 8.98 6.37 -1.77
CA VAL A 25 8.69 6.52 -3.19
C VAL A 25 7.87 7.77 -3.49
N ASP A 26 8.14 8.38 -4.64
CA ASP A 26 7.26 9.38 -5.21
C ASP A 26 5.96 8.70 -5.70
N PHE A 27 4.96 8.69 -4.81
CA PHE A 27 3.76 7.86 -4.92
C PHE A 27 2.94 8.15 -6.18
N HIS A 28 2.60 9.42 -6.42
CA HIS A 28 1.64 9.77 -7.48
C HIS A 28 2.19 9.47 -8.88
N PRO A 29 3.43 9.85 -9.23
CA PRO A 29 4.01 9.48 -10.51
C PRO A 29 4.08 7.97 -10.72
N LEU A 30 4.40 7.19 -9.68
CA LEU A 30 4.49 5.74 -9.81
C LEU A 30 3.12 5.08 -10.00
N VAL A 31 2.09 5.52 -9.26
CA VAL A 31 0.73 4.97 -9.37
C VAL A 31 0.06 5.39 -10.68
N ALA A 32 0.30 6.62 -11.15
CA ALA A 32 -0.26 7.17 -12.39
C ALA A 32 0.49 6.71 -13.65
N ALA A 33 1.64 6.06 -13.50
CA ALA A 33 2.42 5.61 -14.65
C ALA A 33 1.62 4.63 -15.52
N VAL A 34 1.68 4.84 -16.83
CA VAL A 34 1.18 3.88 -17.82
C VAL A 34 1.96 2.59 -17.67
N ARG A 35 1.24 1.48 -17.67
CA ARG A 35 1.79 0.14 -17.43
C ARG A 35 1.37 -0.80 -18.54
N GLN A 36 2.33 -1.57 -19.05
CA GLN A 36 2.04 -2.73 -19.89
C GLN A 36 1.20 -3.74 -19.10
N GLU A 37 0.48 -4.58 -19.82
CA GLU A 37 -0.24 -5.69 -19.22
C GLU A 37 0.72 -6.57 -18.38
N GLY A 38 0.24 -7.11 -17.26
CA GLY A 38 1.08 -7.90 -16.35
C GLY A 38 1.98 -7.08 -15.40
N MET A 39 2.11 -5.76 -15.59
CA MET A 39 2.91 -4.88 -14.71
C MET A 39 2.07 -4.30 -13.56
N ASN A 40 2.39 -4.70 -12.34
CA ASN A 40 1.69 -4.29 -11.12
C ASN A 40 2.62 -3.47 -10.22
N VAL A 41 2.04 -2.62 -9.37
CA VAL A 41 2.80 -1.88 -8.35
C VAL A 41 2.22 -2.19 -6.97
N LEU A 42 3.10 -2.41 -6.00
CA LEU A 42 2.78 -2.57 -4.59
C LEU A 42 3.59 -1.54 -3.82
N ILE A 43 2.92 -0.58 -3.20
CA ILE A 43 3.56 0.55 -2.54
C ILE A 43 3.15 0.56 -1.07
N ARG A 44 4.13 0.64 -0.17
CA ARG A 44 3.86 0.93 1.23
C ARG A 44 3.55 2.42 1.37
N THR A 45 2.31 2.76 1.69
CA THR A 45 1.93 4.17 1.84
C THR A 45 2.48 4.75 3.16
N ALA A 46 2.76 6.05 3.15
CA ALA A 46 3.23 6.82 4.32
C ALA A 46 2.27 7.95 4.72
N GLN A 47 1.24 8.18 3.90
CA GLN A 47 0.35 9.32 4.01
C GLN A 47 -1.08 8.81 3.89
N ASN A 48 -1.98 9.34 4.72
CA ASN A 48 -3.40 9.14 4.56
C ASN A 48 -3.89 9.94 3.35
N ARG A 49 -4.25 9.25 2.26
CA ARG A 49 -4.63 9.86 0.99
C ARG A 49 -6.15 9.92 0.86
N ARG A 50 -6.64 10.88 0.08
CA ARG A 50 -8.05 10.98 -0.27
C ARG A 50 -8.41 9.96 -1.34
N VAL A 51 -9.61 9.42 -1.24
CA VAL A 51 -10.17 8.44 -2.16
C VAL A 51 -11.62 8.76 -2.48
N ASP A 52 -12.13 8.11 -3.53
CA ASP A 52 -13.52 8.08 -3.92
C ASP A 52 -14.11 9.49 -4.09
N ALA A 53 -13.46 10.26 -4.98
CA ALA A 53 -13.79 11.65 -5.28
C ALA A 53 -13.78 12.55 -4.02
N ASP A 54 -12.75 12.39 -3.20
CA ASP A 54 -12.52 13.14 -1.95
C ASP A 54 -13.57 12.93 -0.85
N THR A 55 -14.44 11.91 -0.99
CA THR A 55 -15.47 11.62 0.01
C THR A 55 -14.93 10.88 1.23
N GLN A 56 -13.79 10.19 1.10
CA GLN A 56 -13.18 9.41 2.17
C GLN A 56 -11.64 9.50 2.14
N SER A 57 -11.02 9.03 3.23
CA SER A 57 -9.58 8.78 3.31
C SER A 57 -9.28 7.29 3.19
N LEU A 58 -8.05 6.93 2.81
CA LEU A 58 -7.60 5.53 2.73
C LEU A 58 -7.82 4.80 4.06
N GLU A 59 -7.49 5.47 5.17
CA GLU A 59 -7.67 4.95 6.51
C GLU A 59 -9.15 4.70 6.84
N ALA A 60 -10.04 5.64 6.50
CA ALA A 60 -11.46 5.47 6.75
C ALA A 60 -12.05 4.31 5.92
N ALA A 61 -11.67 4.22 4.64
CA ALA A 61 -12.12 3.16 3.74
C ALA A 61 -11.68 1.76 4.23
N ILE A 62 -10.44 1.62 4.68
CA ILE A 62 -9.93 0.34 5.17
C ILE A 62 -10.48 -0.02 6.55
N ALA A 63 -10.66 0.95 7.45
CA ALA A 63 -11.24 0.74 8.78
C ALA A 63 -12.69 0.25 8.71
N ALA A 64 -13.46 0.74 7.74
CA ALA A 64 -14.83 0.30 7.48
C ALA A 64 -14.93 -1.10 6.84
N THR A 65 -13.83 -1.65 6.33
CA THR A 65 -13.80 -2.95 5.66
C THR A 65 -13.70 -4.08 6.69
N PRO A 66 -14.51 -5.15 6.62
CA PRO A 66 -14.40 -6.28 7.56
C PRO A 66 -13.04 -6.99 7.44
N VAL A 67 -12.63 -7.67 8.52
CA VAL A 67 -11.47 -8.58 8.45
C VAL A 67 -11.76 -9.66 7.42
N ARG A 68 -10.83 -9.84 6.49
CA ARG A 68 -10.95 -10.81 5.39
C ARG A 68 -9.99 -12.00 5.53
N GLY A 69 -9.02 -11.91 6.44
CA GLY A 69 -8.11 -13.01 6.74
C GLY A 69 -7.26 -12.73 7.97
N THR A 70 -6.56 -13.76 8.43
CA THR A 70 -5.56 -13.66 9.48
C THR A 70 -4.27 -14.32 9.03
N LEU A 71 -3.14 -13.85 9.56
CA LEU A 71 -1.83 -14.38 9.27
C LEU A 71 -1.00 -14.41 10.55
N THR A 72 -0.38 -15.55 10.85
CA THR A 72 0.56 -15.67 11.95
C THR A 72 1.98 -15.63 11.40
N ILE A 73 2.81 -14.71 11.91
CA ILE A 73 4.21 -14.57 11.51
C ILE A 73 5.15 -14.77 12.69
N ALA A 74 6.32 -15.35 12.43
CA ALA A 74 7.41 -15.38 13.39
C ALA A 74 8.15 -14.03 13.36
N VAL A 75 8.21 -13.37 14.51
CA VAL A 75 8.96 -12.14 14.72
C VAL A 75 10.30 -12.51 15.37
N PRO A 76 11.43 -12.30 14.69
CA PRO A 76 12.73 -12.58 15.27
C PRO A 76 13.05 -11.62 16.42
N GLN A 77 13.94 -12.04 17.32
CA GLN A 77 14.45 -11.18 18.39
C GLN A 77 15.15 -9.94 17.81
N ARG A 78 14.88 -8.76 18.36
CA ARG A 78 15.57 -7.51 17.98
C ARG A 78 15.74 -6.60 19.19
N ASN A 79 16.98 -6.33 19.58
CA ASN A 79 17.33 -5.57 20.78
C ASN A 79 16.61 -6.15 22.01
N GLU A 80 15.84 -5.33 22.73
CA GLU A 80 15.05 -5.72 23.91
C GLU A 80 13.74 -6.45 23.57
N ARG A 81 13.41 -6.63 22.29
CA ARG A 81 12.18 -7.31 21.86
C ARG A 81 12.44 -8.81 21.71
N PRO A 82 11.82 -9.69 22.52
CA PRO A 82 12.01 -11.12 22.42
C PRO A 82 11.41 -11.67 21.13
N ALA A 83 11.95 -12.79 20.65
CA ALA A 83 11.34 -13.55 19.57
C ALA A 83 9.94 -13.99 19.99
N ARG A 84 8.97 -13.87 19.08
CA ARG A 84 7.56 -14.20 19.37
C ARG A 84 6.79 -14.52 18.10
N SER A 85 5.63 -15.13 18.28
CA SER A 85 4.63 -15.25 17.23
C SER A 85 3.69 -14.04 17.28
N ALA A 86 3.42 -13.41 16.14
CA ALA A 86 2.50 -12.29 16.02
C ALA A 86 1.32 -12.68 15.13
N GLN A 87 0.09 -12.46 15.61
CA GLN A 87 -1.13 -12.67 14.84
C GLN A 87 -1.57 -11.36 14.21
N LEU A 88 -1.70 -11.35 12.89
CA LEU A 88 -2.14 -10.22 12.09
C LEU A 88 -3.57 -10.45 11.62
N THR A 89 -4.36 -9.39 11.58
CA THR A 89 -5.60 -9.32 10.81
C THR A 89 -5.35 -8.60 9.50
N ILE A 90 -5.97 -9.08 8.43
CA ILE A 90 -5.80 -8.53 7.08
C ILE A 90 -7.16 -7.98 6.62
N ARG A 91 -7.17 -6.71 6.21
CA ARG A 91 -8.30 -6.06 5.52
C ARG A 91 -7.82 -5.57 4.17
N TRP A 92 -8.68 -5.62 3.17
CA TRP A 92 -8.43 -4.97 1.88
C TRP A 92 -9.73 -4.59 1.19
N THR A 93 -9.70 -3.50 0.44
CA THR A 93 -10.83 -3.02 -0.35
C THR A 93 -10.36 -2.29 -1.60
N GLY A 94 -11.25 -2.19 -2.59
CA GLY A 94 -11.05 -1.34 -3.77
C GLY A 94 -11.31 0.12 -3.41
N VAL A 95 -10.51 1.02 -3.97
CA VAL A 95 -10.62 2.47 -3.78
C VAL A 95 -10.26 3.19 -5.07
N CYS A 96 -10.74 4.42 -5.25
CA CYS A 96 -10.31 5.29 -6.33
C CYS A 96 -9.47 6.44 -5.76
N LEU A 97 -8.15 6.43 -5.97
CA LEU A 97 -7.25 7.46 -5.45
C LEU A 97 -7.53 8.80 -6.12
N SER A 98 -7.78 9.83 -5.28
CA SER A 98 -7.89 11.21 -5.74
C SER A 98 -6.52 11.81 -6.07
N PRO A 99 -6.45 12.77 -6.99
CA PRO A 99 -5.22 13.51 -7.25
C PRO A 99 -4.82 14.40 -6.06
N PRO A 100 -3.55 14.81 -5.94
CA PRO A 100 -3.10 15.80 -4.96
C PRO A 100 -3.85 17.14 -5.13
N GLN A 101 -4.09 17.87 -4.03
CA GLN A 101 -4.83 19.15 -4.07
C GLN A 101 -4.15 20.21 -4.93
N HIS A 102 -2.82 20.18 -5.00
CA HIS A 102 -2.03 21.17 -5.72
C HIS A 102 -1.84 20.83 -7.20
N THR A 103 -2.36 19.69 -7.67
CA THR A 103 -2.31 19.30 -9.08
C THR A 103 -3.28 20.17 -9.89
N LYS A 104 -2.85 20.60 -11.08
CA LYS A 104 -3.63 21.49 -11.97
C LYS A 104 -3.87 20.82 -13.33
N GLY A 105 -4.85 21.35 -14.08
CA GLY A 105 -5.18 20.88 -15.43
C GLY A 105 -5.77 19.48 -15.43
N TRP A 106 -5.56 18.73 -16.51
CA TRP A 106 -6.17 17.39 -16.69
C TRP A 106 -5.80 16.41 -15.57
N ALA A 107 -4.60 16.53 -14.99
CA ALA A 107 -4.14 15.66 -13.91
C ALA A 107 -4.93 15.87 -12.60
N ALA A 108 -5.60 17.03 -12.44
CA ALA A 108 -6.48 17.30 -11.30
C ALA A 108 -7.82 16.54 -11.38
N SER A 109 -8.13 15.93 -12.53
CA SER A 109 -9.32 15.10 -12.73
C SER A 109 -8.99 13.60 -12.77
N LEU A 110 -7.70 13.24 -12.71
CA LEU A 110 -7.25 11.86 -12.83
C LEU A 110 -7.46 11.12 -11.50
N HIS A 111 -8.53 10.34 -11.44
CA HIS A 111 -8.79 9.41 -10.34
C HIS A 111 -8.32 8.02 -10.73
N ILE A 112 -7.53 7.38 -9.86
CA ILE A 112 -6.84 6.15 -10.21
C ILE A 112 -7.43 4.99 -9.40
N PRO A 113 -8.12 4.03 -10.04
CA PRO A 113 -8.61 2.85 -9.34
C PRO A 113 -7.44 2.01 -8.83
N GLY A 114 -7.61 1.45 -7.63
CA GLY A 114 -6.61 0.62 -6.98
C GLY A 114 -7.20 -0.19 -5.84
N GLN A 115 -6.30 -0.88 -5.13
CA GLN A 115 -6.63 -1.60 -3.92
C GLN A 115 -5.76 -1.08 -2.77
N VAL A 116 -6.36 -0.99 -1.59
CA VAL A 116 -5.65 -0.73 -0.35
C VAL A 116 -5.78 -1.97 0.53
N MET A 117 -4.68 -2.34 1.19
CA MET A 117 -4.60 -3.45 2.13
C MET A 117 -3.86 -2.99 3.37
N VAL A 118 -4.33 -3.45 4.53
CA VAL A 118 -3.63 -3.28 5.80
C VAL A 118 -3.49 -4.64 6.47
N ALA A 119 -2.33 -4.87 7.08
CA ALA A 119 -2.07 -5.98 7.97
C ALA A 119 -1.76 -5.39 9.35
N GLU A 120 -2.67 -5.57 10.29
CA GLU A 120 -2.58 -5.00 11.64
C GLU A 120 -2.37 -6.11 12.65
N GLU A 121 -1.40 -5.90 13.54
CA GLU A 121 -1.17 -6.82 14.62
C GLU A 121 -2.29 -6.74 15.65
N LEU A 122 -2.79 -7.90 16.08
CA LEU A 122 -3.59 -7.95 17.29
C LEU A 122 -2.74 -7.49 18.49
N PRO A 123 -3.37 -6.98 19.56
CA PRO A 123 -2.65 -6.47 20.71
C PRO A 123 -1.56 -7.45 21.20
N PRO A 124 -0.28 -7.05 21.19
CA PRO A 124 0.81 -7.92 21.62
C PRO A 124 0.76 -8.09 23.15
N PRO A 125 1.54 -9.03 23.70
CA PRO A 125 1.73 -9.12 25.14
C PRO A 125 2.15 -7.77 25.76
N PRO A 126 1.79 -7.50 27.04
CA PRO A 126 2.11 -6.24 27.71
C PRO A 126 3.60 -5.88 27.63
N GLY A 127 3.90 -4.61 27.38
CA GLY A 127 5.27 -4.10 27.30
C GLY A 127 5.95 -4.26 25.93
N ILE A 128 5.24 -4.77 24.91
CA ILE A 128 5.77 -4.93 23.55
C ILE A 128 5.08 -3.95 22.59
N THR A 129 5.85 -3.21 21.79
CA THR A 129 5.32 -2.38 20.70
C THR A 129 4.79 -3.26 19.57
N THR A 130 3.66 -2.87 18.98
CA THR A 130 3.11 -3.51 17.77
C THR A 130 4.08 -3.43 16.59
N LEU A 131 3.98 -4.39 15.67
CA LEU A 131 4.78 -4.45 14.45
C LEU A 131 4.47 -3.30 13.47
N CYS A 132 3.24 -2.79 13.51
CA CYS A 132 2.79 -1.67 12.71
C CYS A 132 2.40 -0.52 13.64
N GLU A 133 2.99 0.65 13.40
CA GLU A 133 2.42 1.92 13.84
C GLU A 133 1.20 2.19 12.96
N SER A 134 0.09 2.62 13.57
CA SER A 134 -1.08 3.11 12.84
C SER A 134 -0.70 4.28 11.93
N TRP A 135 -1.41 4.40 10.81
CA TRP A 135 -1.21 5.28 9.65
C TRP A 135 -0.48 6.62 9.86
#